data_AF-A0A4Q6Y1Y6-F1
#
_entry.id   AF-A0A4Q6Y1Y6-F1
#
_cell.length_a   1.000
_cell.length_b   1.000
_cell.length_c   1.000
_cell.angle_alpha   90.00
_cell.angle_beta   90.00
_cell.angle_gamma   90.00
#
_symmetry.space_group_name_H-M   'P 1'
#
loop_
_entity.id
_entity.type
_entity.pdbx_description
1 polymer ?
#
loop_
_entity_poly.entity_id
_entity_poly.type
_entity_poly.pdbx_seq_one_letter_code
_entity_poly.pdbx_strand_id
1 'polypeptide(L)' 'MRLRVASRDYHLPRPRAEEWFIVEWLEGDKEPLKYWLSTLPETMTLQELINVTKMRWRIERDYREPFAWYGK' A
#
# COMPACT_ATOMS: atom_id res chain seq x y z
N MET A 1 11.29 -1.37 0.85
CA MET A 1 11.86 -2.26 1.89
C MET A 1 10.94 -3.47 2.06
N ARG A 2 11.40 -4.60 2.62
CA ARG A 2 10.51 -5.68 3.04
C ARG A 2 10.40 -5.73 4.57
N LEU A 3 9.19 -6.00 5.06
CA LEU A 3 8.89 -6.04 6.49
C LEU A 3 8.02 -7.26 6.80
N ARG A 4 8.21 -7.84 7.98
CA ARG A 4 7.27 -8.81 8.53
C ARG A 4 6.29 -8.10 9.43
N VAL A 5 5.01 -8.12 9.07
CA VAL A 5 3.97 -7.49 9.86
C VAL A 5 3.62 -8.38 11.04
N ALA A 6 3.94 -7.94 12.26
CA ALA A 6 3.70 -8.66 13.51
C ALA A 6 2.27 -8.49 14.07
N SER A 7 1.34 -7.93 13.29
CA SER A 7 0.00 -7.59 13.76
C SER A 7 -0.85 -8.84 14.00
N ARG A 8 -1.22 -9.10 15.26
CA ARG A 8 -2.04 -10.24 15.71
C ARG A 8 -1.39 -11.61 15.52
N ASP A 9 -0.08 -11.70 15.67
CA ASP A 9 0.66 -12.95 15.47
C ASP A 9 0.65 -13.91 16.68
N TYR A 10 -0.12 -13.60 17.74
CA TYR A 10 -0.12 -14.33 19.03
C TYR A 10 -0.37 -15.84 18.96
N HIS A 11 -1.01 -16.31 17.88
CA HIS A 11 -1.36 -17.73 17.70
C HIS A 11 -0.86 -18.31 16.38
N LEU A 12 0.02 -17.60 15.65
CA LEU A 12 0.53 -18.12 14.38
C LEU A 12 1.67 -19.11 14.63
N PRO A 13 1.59 -20.36 14.12
CA PRO A 13 2.64 -21.36 14.29
C PRO A 13 3.89 -21.03 13.47
N ARG A 14 3.79 -20.10 12.50
CA ARG A 14 4.90 -19.59 11.70
C ARG A 14 4.75 -18.08 11.51
N PRO A 15 5.85 -17.30 11.55
CA PRO A 15 5.79 -15.87 11.33
C PRO A 15 5.33 -15.55 9.89
N ARG A 16 4.57 -14.47 9.68
CA ARG A 16 4.02 -14.09 8.35
C ARG A 16 5.12 -13.90 7.31
N ALA A 17 4.84 -14.17 6.04
CA ALA A 17 5.79 -13.84 4.98
C ALA A 17 6.15 -12.35 5.02
N GLU A 18 7.37 -12.01 4.60
CA GLU A 18 7.74 -10.61 4.46
C GLU A 18 6.92 -9.98 3.34
N GLU A 19 6.53 -8.73 3.51
CA GLU A 19 5.72 -7.97 2.58
C GLU A 19 6.48 -6.71 2.17
N TRP A 20 6.22 -6.23 0.96
CA TRP A 20 6.77 -4.97 0.48
C TRP A 20 6.16 -3.80 1.24
N PHE A 21 7.03 -2.99 1.81
CA PHE A 21 6.70 -1.72 2.43
C PHE A 21 7.24 -0.58 1.57
N ILE A 22 6.31 0.26 1.12
CA ILE A 22 6.54 1.41 0.27
C ILE A 22 6.09 2.64 1.05
N VAL A 23 6.93 3.66 1.09
CA VAL A 23 6.65 4.92 1.75
C VAL A 23 6.88 6.02 0.73
N GLU A 24 5.88 6.88 0.55
CA GLU A 24 6.03 8.10 -0.23
C GLU A 24 6.29 9.24 0.75
N TRP A 25 7.43 9.88 0.54
CA TRP A 25 7.90 11.00 1.33
C TRP A 25 8.09 12.19 0.38
N LEU A 26 7.40 13.31 0.65
CA LEU A 26 7.59 14.54 -0.11
C LEU A 26 8.82 15.28 0.41
N GLU A 27 9.73 15.69 -0.48
CA GLU A 27 10.94 16.39 -0.09
C GLU A 27 10.61 17.64 0.73
N GLY A 28 11.02 17.67 2.01
CA GLY A 28 10.76 18.76 2.95
C GLY A 28 9.74 18.44 4.06
N ASP A 29 8.97 17.36 3.97
CA ASP A 29 8.05 16.97 5.05
C ASP A 29 8.77 16.23 6.18
N LYS A 30 8.27 16.37 7.41
CA LYS A 30 8.81 15.66 8.59
C LYS A 30 8.26 14.24 8.74
N GLU A 31 7.10 13.99 8.13
CA GLU A 31 6.41 12.71 8.14
C GLU A 31 6.08 12.30 6.71
N PRO A 32 6.09 11.01 6.40
CA PRO A 32 5.76 10.55 5.07
C PRO A 32 4.28 10.76 4.76
N LEU A 33 4.02 11.11 3.51
CA LEU A 33 2.69 11.42 3.02
C LEU A 33 1.80 10.17 3.06
N LYS A 34 2.35 9.02 2.66
CA LYS A 34 1.61 7.77 2.47
C LYS A 34 2.46 6.54 2.73
N TYR A 35 1.77 5.49 3.17
CA TYR A 35 2.33 4.18 3.44
C TYR A 35 1.54 3.12 2.66
N TRP A 36 2.25 2.16 2.06
CA TRP A 36 1.64 0.99 1.42
C TRP A 36 2.35 -0.29 1.81
N LEU A 37 1.54 -1.32 1.95
CA LEU A 37 1.96 -2.69 2.23
C LEU A 37 1.47 -3.59 1.09
N SER A 38 2.33 -4.46 0.59
CA SER A 38 2.01 -5.29 -0.57
C SER A 38 2.62 -6.70 -0.47
N THR A 39 1.82 -7.71 -0.81
CA THR A 39 2.19 -9.13 -0.81
C THR A 39 2.88 -9.58 -2.11
N LEU A 40 3.31 -8.63 -2.95
CA LEU A 40 3.91 -8.93 -4.26
C LEU A 40 5.21 -9.75 -4.16
N PRO A 41 5.59 -10.48 -5.23
CA PRO A 41 6.82 -11.27 -5.28
C PRO A 41 8.07 -10.45 -4.99
N GLU A 42 9.09 -11.08 -4.40
CA GLU A 42 10.38 -10.42 -4.12
C GLU A 42 11.18 -10.06 -5.36
N THR A 43 10.88 -10.72 -6.48
CA THR A 43 11.54 -10.49 -7.76
C THR A 43 11.08 -9.21 -8.45
N MET A 44 10.03 -8.56 -7.94
CA MET A 44 9.56 -7.29 -8.49
C MET A 44 10.54 -6.16 -8.22
N THR A 45 10.77 -5.38 -9.26
CA THR A 45 11.57 -4.15 -9.19
C THR A 45 10.79 -3.03 -8.50
N LEU A 46 11.51 -2.04 -7.98
CA LEU A 46 10.90 -0.85 -7.38
C LEU A 46 9.94 -0.13 -8.34
N GLN A 47 10.28 -0.08 -9.63
CA GLN A 47 9.45 0.57 -10.65
C GLN A 47 8.11 -0.14 -10.83
N GLU A 48 8.10 -1.47 -10.84
CA GLU A 48 6.86 -2.26 -10.90
C GLU A 48 6.00 -2.06 -9.65
N LEU A 49 6.62 -2.04 -8.46
CA LEU A 49 5.95 -1.77 -7.19
C LEU A 49 5.27 -0.41 -7.17
N ILE A 50 5.98 0.63 -7.64
CA ILE A 50 5.43 1.99 -7.77
C ILE A 50 4.28 2.00 -8.77
N ASN A 51 4.42 1.34 -9.92
CA ASN A 51 3.38 1.29 -10.94
C ASN A 51 2.09 0.65 -10.41
N VAL A 52 2.18 -0.51 -9.76
CA VAL A 52 1.03 -1.20 -9.14
C VAL A 52 0.38 -0.32 -8.06
N THR A 53 1.19 0.36 -7.26
CA THR A 53 0.69 1.28 -6.22
C THR A 53 -0.10 2.43 -6.86
N LYS A 54 0.44 3.09 -7.89
CA LYS A 54 -0.25 4.16 -8.62
C LYS A 54 -1.54 3.68 -9.31
N MET A 55 -1.56 2.46 -9.84
CA MET A 55 -2.78 1.87 -10.41
C MET A 55 -3.88 1.69 -9.35
N ARG A 56 -3.54 1.24 -8.13
CA ARG A 56 -4.50 1.15 -7.02
C ARG A 56 -5.08 2.51 -6.64
N TRP A 57 -4.25 3.57 -6.60
CA TRP A 57 -4.73 4.93 -6.33
C TRP A 57 -5.79 5.39 -7.32
N ARG A 58 -5.65 5.02 -8.60
CA ARG A 58 -6.64 5.35 -9.61
C ARG A 58 -7.99 4.72 -9.26
N ILE A 59 -7.98 3.43 -8.89
CA ILE A 59 -9.20 2.70 -8.48
C ILE A 59 -9.80 3.32 -7.21
N GLU A 60 -9.02 3.52 -6.14
CA GLU A 60 -9.53 4.10 -4.89
C GLU A 60 -10.06 5.53 -5.04
N ARG A 61 -9.47 6.32 -5.93
CA ARG A 61 -9.95 7.66 -6.26
C ARG A 61 -11.28 7.58 -7.02
N ASP A 62 -11.38 6.68 -7.99
CA ASP A 62 -12.58 6.52 -8.82
C ASP A 62 -13.77 5.98 -7.98
N TYR A 63 -13.54 5.22 -6.90
CA TYR A 63 -14.58 4.81 -5.95
C TYR A 63 -15.19 5.96 -5.11
N ARG A 64 -14.61 7.17 -5.15
CA ARG A 64 -15.11 8.32 -4.37
C ARG A 64 -16.15 9.17 -5.13
N GLU A 65 -16.47 8.84 -6.38
CA GLU A 65 -17.54 9.48 -7.17
C GLU A 65 -18.80 8.60 -7.38
N PRO A 66 -19.58 8.26 -6.34
CA PRO A 66 -20.98 7.87 -6.59
C PRO A 66 -22.06 8.57 -5.74
N PHE A 67 -21.78 9.64 -4.99
CA PHE A 67 -22.82 10.28 -4.15
C PHE A 67 -23.35 11.64 -4.59
N ALA A 68 -22.82 12.24 -5.66
CA ALA A 68 -23.30 13.55 -6.14
C ALA A 68 -24.45 13.47 -7.19
N TRP A 69 -24.83 12.27 -7.64
CA TRP A 69 -25.74 12.10 -8.78
C TRP A 69 -27.12 11.47 -8.48
N TYR A 70 -27.42 11.10 -7.23
CA TYR A 70 -28.75 10.59 -6.83
C TYR A 70 -29.53 11.59 -5.96
N GLY A 71 -29.63 12.84 -6.41
CA GLY A 71 -30.28 13.92 -5.64
C GLY A 71 -30.77 15.10 -6.48
N LYS A 72 -31.27 14.84 -7.70
CA LYS A 72 -32.00 15.80 -8.53
C LYS A 72 -33.27 15.16 -9.04
#